data_AF-A0A429CVK2-F1
#
_entry.id   AF-A0A429CVK2-F1
#
_cell.length_a   1.000
_cell.length_b   1.000
_cell.length_c   1.000
_cell.angle_alpha   90.00
_cell.angle_beta   90.00
_cell.angle_gamma   90.00
#
_symmetry.space_group_name_H-M   'P 1'
#
loop_
_entity.id
_entity.type
_entity.pdbx_description
1 polymer ?
#
loop_
_entity_poly.entity_id
_entity_poly.type
_entity_poly.pdbx_seq_one_letter_code
_entity_poly.pdbx_strand_id
1 'polypeptide(L)'
;MAAPVLPGTPWFSLVVAAGLVASLVAAVRSRSAPGIRAVAVAAAVSAVFHVSILLDWPPAVRIVLALVVVFGLPAGLGRRQSIGTAYGWVEPGRPTWPLAAAVVVLIVGTTTALVSWARFTDPVLPGYVVAAKNSPLWQVALAVIAFSLFNAALEESLFRGVLLDEMATIWSVRAALIVQGVAFGLFHFNGFPPGWTGMVMAGVWGYFLGVLRVRSRGLLLPYIAHIGADATIAVITVAGLSGPHW
;
A
#
# COMPACT_ATOMS: atom_id res chain seq x y z
N MET A 1 12.17 6.33 24.90
CA MET A 1 12.68 4.99 24.56
C MET A 1 12.56 4.86 23.07
N ALA A 2 13.68 4.85 22.34
CA ALA A 2 13.66 4.68 20.89
C ALA A 2 12.94 3.36 20.58
N ALA A 3 11.89 3.40 19.77
CA ALA A 3 11.33 2.19 19.21
C ALA A 3 12.50 1.47 18.53
N PRO A 4 12.73 0.17 18.78
CA PRO A 4 13.73 -0.56 18.04
C PRO A 4 13.35 -0.37 16.58
N VAL A 5 14.25 0.26 15.80
CA VAL A 5 14.22 0.19 14.35
C VAL A 5 14.03 -1.29 14.08
N LEU A 6 12.82 -1.69 13.65
CA LEU A 6 12.56 -3.07 13.29
C LEU A 6 13.75 -3.47 12.41
N PRO A 7 14.42 -4.61 12.67
CA PRO A 7 15.52 -5.06 11.83
C PRO A 7 14.96 -5.51 10.48
N GLY A 8 14.36 -4.58 9.74
CA GLY A 8 14.20 -4.64 8.31
C GLY A 8 15.61 -4.49 7.78
N THR A 9 16.08 -5.55 7.16
CA THR A 9 17.46 -5.64 6.70
C THR A 9 17.81 -4.42 5.84
N PRO A 10 18.81 -3.59 6.21
CA PRO A 10 19.16 -2.36 5.49
C PRO A 10 19.35 -2.57 3.99
N TRP A 11 19.78 -3.78 3.60
CA TRP A 11 19.97 -4.16 2.20
C TRP A 11 18.66 -4.15 1.39
N PHE A 12 17.50 -4.50 1.96
CA PHE A 12 16.24 -4.53 1.21
C PHE A 12 15.79 -3.12 0.81
N SER A 13 15.87 -2.16 1.74
CA SER A 13 15.64 -0.73 1.45
C SER A 13 16.61 -0.20 0.40
N LEU A 14 17.89 -0.60 0.47
CA LEU A 14 18.89 -0.23 -0.55
C LEU A 14 18.56 -0.83 -1.92
N VAL A 15 18.10 -2.08 -1.99
CA VAL A 15 17.68 -2.72 -3.24
C VAL A 15 16.47 -2.01 -3.85
N VAL A 16 15.46 -1.67 -3.05
CA VAL A 16 14.28 -0.91 -3.52
C VAL A 16 14.70 0.47 -4.02
N ALA A 17 15.55 1.19 -3.27
CA ALA A 17 16.05 2.49 -3.69
C ALA A 17 16.86 2.42 -5.00
N ALA A 18 17.77 1.44 -5.12
CA ALA A 18 18.54 1.22 -6.34
C ALA A 18 17.65 0.87 -7.53
N GLY A 19 16.62 0.03 -7.32
CA GLY A 19 15.63 -0.32 -8.35
C GLY A 19 14.83 0.89 -8.83
N LEU A 20 14.41 1.77 -7.92
CA LEU A 20 13.70 3.01 -8.25
C LEU A 20 14.60 3.98 -9.03
N VAL A 21 15.87 4.14 -8.63
CA VAL A 21 16.84 4.98 -9.35
C VAL A 21 17.10 4.44 -10.75
N ALA A 22 17.34 3.13 -10.89
CA ALA A 22 17.56 2.49 -12.18
C ALA A 22 16.33 2.65 -13.10
N SER A 23 15.13 2.47 -12.55
CA SER A 23 13.87 2.66 -13.28
C SER A 23 13.67 4.11 -13.74
N LEU A 24 14.07 5.09 -12.92
CA LEU A 24 13.96 6.51 -13.26
C LEU A 24 14.93 6.85 -14.38
N VAL A 25 16.18 6.39 -14.30
CA VAL A 25 17.18 6.56 -15.36
C VAL A 25 16.70 5.94 -16.67
N ALA A 26 16.14 4.73 -16.61
CA ALA A 26 15.58 4.06 -17.78
C ALA A 26 14.41 4.86 -18.40
N ALA A 27 13.47 5.33 -17.58
CA ALA A 27 12.33 6.13 -18.04
C ALA A 27 12.73 7.48 -18.65
N VAL A 28 13.73 8.15 -18.07
CA VAL A 28 14.29 9.40 -18.62
C VAL A 28 15.00 9.13 -19.95
N ARG A 29 15.83 8.07 -20.04
CA ARG A 29 16.52 7.69 -21.27
C ARG A 29 15.56 7.31 -22.38
N SER A 30 14.49 6.60 -22.05
CA SER A 30 13.44 6.22 -23.01
C SER A 30 12.45 7.35 -23.30
N ARG A 31 12.59 8.52 -22.65
CA ARG A 31 11.67 9.66 -22.72
C ARG A 31 10.21 9.26 -22.46
N SER A 32 9.99 8.26 -21.61
CA SER A 32 8.65 7.79 -21.25
C SER A 32 8.06 8.71 -20.19
N ALA A 33 7.23 9.66 -20.59
CA ALA A 33 6.51 10.53 -19.65
C ALA A 33 5.72 9.74 -18.58
N PRO A 34 4.97 8.68 -18.94
CA PRO A 34 4.32 7.81 -17.97
C PRO A 34 5.30 7.15 -16.99
N GLY A 35 6.42 6.64 -17.52
CA GLY A 35 7.45 5.99 -16.71
C GLY A 35 8.10 6.96 -15.73
N ILE A 36 8.37 8.20 -16.16
CA ILE A 36 8.92 9.25 -15.32
C ILE A 36 7.95 9.58 -14.19
N ARG A 37 6.65 9.78 -14.47
CA ARG A 37 5.66 10.06 -13.43
C ARG A 37 5.54 8.92 -12.42
N ALA A 38 5.38 7.69 -12.91
CA ALA A 38 5.23 6.50 -12.06
C ALA A 38 6.41 6.35 -11.10
N VAL A 39 7.64 6.39 -11.63
CA VAL A 39 8.84 6.16 -10.82
C VAL A 39 9.14 7.36 -9.93
N ALA A 40 8.93 8.60 -10.38
CA ALA A 40 9.16 9.78 -9.56
C ALA A 40 8.23 9.81 -8.34
N VAL A 41 6.95 9.47 -8.51
CA VAL A 41 6.00 9.37 -7.38
C VAL A 41 6.39 8.24 -6.43
N ALA A 42 6.68 7.04 -6.94
CA ALA A 42 7.09 5.92 -6.09
C ALA A 42 8.40 6.22 -5.32
N ALA A 43 9.38 6.86 -5.97
CA ALA A 43 10.62 7.28 -5.35
C ALA A 43 10.40 8.35 -4.28
N ALA A 44 9.56 9.35 -4.55
CA ALA A 44 9.26 10.42 -3.59
C ALA A 44 8.49 9.89 -2.37
N VAL A 45 7.50 9.01 -2.57
CA VAL A 45 6.80 8.34 -1.45
C VAL A 45 7.78 7.51 -0.64
N SER A 46 8.59 6.67 -1.29
CA SER A 46 9.61 5.86 -0.61
C SER A 46 10.57 6.73 0.20
N ALA A 47 11.03 7.85 -0.36
CA ALA A 47 11.90 8.80 0.35
C ALA A 47 11.20 9.40 1.59
N VAL A 48 9.93 9.80 1.50
CA VAL A 48 9.15 10.26 2.65
C VAL A 48 9.12 9.21 3.76
N PHE A 49 8.84 7.94 3.42
CA PHE A 49 8.84 6.87 4.42
C PHE A 49 10.21 6.66 5.07
N HIS A 50 11.28 6.56 4.28
CA HIS A 50 12.62 6.32 4.82
C HIS A 50 13.11 7.49 5.69
N VAL A 51 12.98 8.74 5.20
CA VAL A 51 13.39 9.93 5.96
C VAL A 51 12.59 10.06 7.24
N SER A 52 11.27 9.87 7.19
CA SER A 52 10.42 10.00 8.37
C SER A 52 10.59 8.87 9.39
N ILE A 53 10.99 7.67 8.95
CA ILE A 53 11.43 6.58 9.84
C ILE A 53 12.75 6.97 10.52
N LEU A 54 13.75 7.45 9.76
CA LEU A 54 15.05 7.87 10.29
C LEU A 54 14.93 9.00 11.32
N LEU A 55 13.99 9.92 11.10
CA LEU A 55 13.73 11.05 12.00
C LEU A 55 12.69 10.73 13.09
N ASP A 56 12.23 9.48 13.21
CA ASP A 56 11.23 9.02 14.17
C ASP A 56 9.92 9.86 14.19
N TRP A 57 9.47 10.30 13.01
CA TRP A 57 8.24 11.08 12.92
C TRP A 57 7.00 10.21 13.20
N PRO A 58 5.90 10.75 13.75
CA PRO A 58 4.69 9.99 13.98
C PRO A 58 4.13 9.37 12.69
N PRO A 59 3.65 8.10 12.68
CA PRO A 59 3.13 7.43 11.49
C PRO A 59 2.06 8.24 10.73
N ALA A 60 1.18 8.95 11.43
CA ALA A 60 0.16 9.80 10.83
C ALA A 60 0.77 10.92 9.96
N VAL A 61 1.87 11.54 10.41
CA VAL A 61 2.57 12.57 9.64
C VAL A 61 3.16 11.97 8.37
N ARG A 62 3.71 10.75 8.46
CA ARG A 62 4.28 10.03 7.30
C ARG A 62 3.22 9.81 6.21
N ILE A 63 2.05 9.30 6.60
CA ILE A 63 0.94 9.03 5.68
C ILE A 63 0.44 10.31 5.02
N VAL A 64 0.24 11.38 5.81
CA VAL A 64 -0.22 12.68 5.26
C VAL A 64 0.78 13.24 4.25
N LEU A 65 2.08 13.22 4.54
CA LEU A 65 3.09 13.70 3.59
C LEU A 65 3.17 12.83 2.34
N ALA A 66 3.05 11.51 2.48
CA ALA A 66 3.01 10.60 1.34
C ALA A 66 1.79 10.86 0.45
N LEU A 67 0.61 11.13 1.04
CA LEU A 67 -0.59 11.54 0.29
C LEU A 67 -0.36 12.85 -0.47
N VAL A 68 0.23 13.86 0.19
CA VAL A 68 0.59 15.13 -0.47
C VAL A 68 1.50 14.89 -1.67
N VAL A 69 2.47 13.98 -1.57
CA VAL A 69 3.35 13.61 -2.68
C VAL A 69 2.56 12.92 -3.80
N VAL A 70 1.73 11.92 -3.49
CA VAL A 70 0.98 11.16 -4.49
C VAL A 70 0.02 12.05 -5.30
N PHE A 71 -0.64 13.01 -4.65
CA PHE A 71 -1.56 13.92 -5.34
C PHE A 71 -0.87 15.14 -5.96
N GLY A 72 0.14 15.69 -5.28
CA GLY A 72 0.78 16.95 -5.66
C GLY A 72 1.87 16.80 -6.73
N LEU A 73 2.65 15.72 -6.70
CA LEU A 73 3.77 15.54 -7.64
C LEU A 73 3.29 15.33 -9.09
N PRO A 74 2.27 14.50 -9.38
CA PRO A 74 1.69 14.42 -10.72
C PRO A 74 1.15 15.76 -11.23
N ALA A 75 0.56 16.59 -10.35
CA ALA A 75 0.12 17.95 -10.68
C ALA A 75 1.28 18.82 -11.14
N GLY A 76 2.36 18.82 -10.35
CA GLY A 76 3.54 19.62 -10.61
C GLY A 76 4.25 19.19 -11.89
N LEU A 77 4.45 17.87 -12.07
CA LEU A 77 5.07 17.30 -13.27
C LEU A 77 4.22 17.55 -14.52
N GLY A 78 2.89 17.46 -14.39
CA GLY A 78 1.96 17.68 -15.50
C GLY A 78 1.90 19.11 -16.03
N ARG A 79 2.47 20.10 -15.31
CA ARG A 79 2.67 21.46 -15.83
C ARG A 79 3.73 21.52 -16.93
N ARG A 80 4.63 20.52 -17.02
CA ARG A 80 5.58 20.42 -18.13
C ARG A 80 4.89 19.76 -19.32
N GLN A 81 4.82 20.47 -20.45
CA GLN A 81 4.20 19.99 -21.69
C GLN A 81 4.76 18.63 -22.16
N SER A 82 6.05 18.37 -21.92
CA SER A 82 6.70 17.10 -22.29
C SER A 82 6.29 15.90 -21.42
N ILE A 83 5.64 16.13 -20.28
CA ILE A 83 5.21 15.09 -19.36
C ILE A 83 3.69 14.96 -19.40
N GLY A 84 2.94 16.05 -19.20
CA GLY A 84 1.47 16.03 -19.17
C GLY A 84 0.88 15.47 -17.86
N THR A 85 -0.41 15.71 -17.62
CA THR A 85 -1.12 15.35 -16.39
C THR A 85 -1.62 13.90 -16.41
N ALA A 86 -1.73 13.29 -15.22
CA ALA A 86 -2.33 11.97 -15.02
C ALA A 86 -3.29 12.02 -13.84
N TYR A 87 -4.56 12.35 -14.09
CA TYR A 87 -5.62 12.42 -13.08
C TYR A 87 -6.86 11.58 -13.41
N GLY A 88 -6.87 10.86 -14.54
CA GLY A 88 -7.98 9.97 -14.87
C GLY A 88 -8.20 8.86 -13.84
N TRP A 89 -7.23 8.64 -12.96
CA TRP A 89 -7.31 7.61 -11.93
C TRP A 89 -8.11 8.00 -10.67
N VAL A 90 -8.40 9.29 -10.43
CA VAL A 90 -9.12 9.75 -9.21
C VAL A 90 -10.62 9.42 -9.26
N GLU A 91 -11.12 8.85 -10.35
CA GLU A 91 -12.52 8.49 -10.49
C GLU A 91 -12.96 7.40 -9.48
N PRO A 92 -14.15 7.54 -8.86
CA PRO A 92 -14.76 6.48 -8.05
C PRO A 92 -15.01 5.19 -8.85
N GLY A 93 -15.32 5.33 -10.14
CA GLY A 93 -15.65 4.26 -11.08
C GLY A 93 -17.12 3.90 -11.16
N ARG A 94 -17.38 2.74 -11.75
CA ARG A 94 -18.71 2.23 -12.09
C ARG A 94 -18.96 0.90 -11.37
N PRO A 95 -19.46 0.93 -10.12
CA PRO A 95 -19.77 -0.30 -9.39
C PRO A 95 -20.91 -1.05 -10.08
N THR A 96 -20.79 -2.37 -10.13
CA THR A 96 -21.85 -3.29 -10.54
C THR A 96 -22.02 -4.35 -9.46
N TRP A 97 -23.18 -5.01 -9.40
CA TRP A 97 -23.42 -6.06 -8.41
C TRP A 97 -22.36 -7.18 -8.42
N PRO A 98 -21.92 -7.71 -9.59
CA PRO A 98 -20.84 -8.70 -9.61
C PRO A 98 -19.52 -8.18 -9.00
N LEU A 99 -19.18 -6.91 -9.21
CA LEU A 99 -17.98 -6.31 -8.64
C LEU A 99 -18.12 -6.05 -7.14
N ALA A 100 -19.30 -5.64 -6.68
CA ALA A 100 -19.59 -5.51 -5.25
C ALA A 100 -19.52 -6.88 -4.54
N ALA A 101 -20.07 -7.94 -5.15
CA ALA A 101 -19.94 -9.30 -4.64
C ALA A 101 -18.47 -9.75 -4.59
N ALA A 102 -17.68 -9.42 -5.62
CA ALA A 102 -16.24 -9.69 -5.62
C ALA A 102 -15.51 -8.98 -4.48
N VAL A 103 -15.89 -7.74 -4.13
CA VAL A 103 -15.36 -7.03 -2.95
C VAL A 103 -15.68 -7.78 -1.66
N VAL A 104 -16.91 -8.25 -1.49
CA VAL A 104 -17.29 -9.05 -0.30
C VAL A 104 -16.49 -10.34 -0.21
N VAL A 105 -16.37 -11.08 -1.32
CA VAL A 105 -15.56 -12.31 -1.39
C VAL A 105 -14.10 -12.03 -1.05
N LEU A 106 -13.54 -10.93 -1.56
CA LEU A 106 -12.18 -10.51 -1.30
C LEU A 106 -11.98 -10.14 0.19
N ILE A 107 -12.89 -9.40 0.80
CA ILE A 107 -12.82 -9.09 2.24
C ILE A 107 -12.88 -10.38 3.07
N VAL A 108 -13.88 -11.24 2.84
CA VAL A 108 -14.03 -12.49 3.60
C VAL A 108 -12.83 -13.42 3.41
N GLY A 109 -12.34 -13.56 2.17
CA GLY A 109 -11.19 -14.39 1.84
C GLY A 109 -9.92 -13.88 2.51
N THR A 110 -9.64 -12.58 2.45
CA THR A 110 -8.49 -11.95 3.10
C THR A 110 -8.59 -12.02 4.61
N THR A 111 -9.78 -11.79 5.19
CA THR A 111 -9.98 -11.93 6.63
C THR A 111 -9.69 -13.36 7.08
N THR A 112 -10.21 -14.35 6.36
CA THR A 112 -9.96 -15.76 6.66
C THR A 112 -8.47 -16.08 6.58
N ALA A 113 -7.80 -15.68 5.50
CA ALA A 113 -6.37 -15.94 5.31
C ALA A 113 -5.50 -15.29 6.40
N LEU A 114 -5.76 -14.03 6.75
CA LEU A 114 -5.03 -13.30 7.79
C LEU A 114 -5.27 -13.88 9.18
N VAL A 115 -6.52 -14.20 9.52
CA VAL A 115 -6.85 -14.81 10.82
C VAL A 115 -6.21 -16.20 10.93
N SER A 116 -6.32 -17.04 9.89
CA SER A 116 -5.66 -18.34 9.87
C SER A 116 -4.15 -18.19 10.03
N TRP A 117 -3.51 -17.30 9.26
CA TRP A 117 -2.08 -17.05 9.38
C TRP A 117 -1.69 -16.63 10.81
N ALA A 118 -2.41 -15.68 11.40
CA ALA A 118 -2.12 -15.20 12.76
C ALA A 118 -2.26 -16.32 13.80
N ARG A 119 -3.24 -17.21 13.65
CA ARG A 119 -3.45 -18.35 14.54
C ARG A 119 -2.35 -19.42 14.43
N PHE A 120 -1.81 -19.64 13.24
CA PHE A 120 -0.78 -20.67 13.01
C PHE A 120 0.65 -20.20 13.25
N THR A 121 0.89 -18.88 13.24
CA THR A 121 2.25 -18.33 13.35
C THR A 121 2.54 -17.58 14.64
N ASP A 122 1.50 -17.25 15.41
CA ASP A 122 1.59 -16.49 16.66
C ASP A 122 2.55 -15.28 16.57
N PRO A 123 2.23 -14.29 15.73
CA PRO A 123 3.19 -13.26 15.36
C PRO A 123 3.49 -12.32 16.53
N VAL A 124 4.78 -12.01 16.70
CA VAL A 124 5.23 -10.97 17.64
C VAL A 124 4.69 -9.62 17.19
N LEU A 125 3.94 -8.96 18.07
CA LEU A 125 3.34 -7.66 17.79
C LEU A 125 4.35 -6.52 17.94
N PRO A 126 4.32 -5.51 17.06
CA PRO A 126 5.14 -4.30 17.23
C PRO A 126 4.82 -3.55 18.53
N GLY A 127 5.83 -2.89 19.13
CA GLY A 127 5.67 -2.20 20.41
C GLY A 127 4.59 -1.10 20.43
N TYR A 128 4.34 -0.43 19.30
CA TYR A 128 3.26 0.56 19.19
C TYR A 128 1.86 -0.06 19.27
N VAL A 129 1.70 -1.32 18.83
CA VAL A 129 0.44 -2.07 18.98
C VAL A 129 0.22 -2.40 20.45
N VAL A 130 1.27 -2.82 21.17
CA VAL A 130 1.20 -3.10 22.61
C VAL A 130 0.82 -1.84 23.38
N ALA A 131 1.38 -0.68 23.01
CA ALA A 131 0.99 0.59 23.60
C ALA A 131 -0.50 0.92 23.35
N ALA A 132 -1.00 0.67 22.14
CA ALA A 132 -2.41 0.89 21.79
C ALA A 132 -3.36 -0.01 22.59
N LYS A 133 -2.96 -1.23 22.98
CA LYS A 133 -3.80 -2.12 23.82
C LYS A 133 -4.10 -1.53 25.20
N ASN A 134 -3.25 -0.64 25.70
CA ASN A 134 -3.43 0.04 26.99
C ASN A 134 -4.21 1.36 26.88
N SER A 135 -4.63 1.75 25.68
CA SER A 135 -5.41 2.96 25.45
C SER A 135 -6.93 2.70 25.61
N PRO A 136 -7.72 3.73 25.96
CA PRO A 136 -9.18 3.65 25.94
C PRO A 136 -9.72 3.16 24.60
N LEU A 137 -10.78 2.33 24.64
CA LEU A 137 -11.38 1.71 23.44
C LEU A 137 -11.69 2.70 22.33
N TRP A 138 -12.18 3.90 22.66
CA TRP A 138 -12.50 4.92 21.65
C TRP A 138 -11.26 5.46 20.92
N GLN A 139 -10.10 5.53 21.58
CA GLN A 139 -8.84 5.94 20.95
C GLN A 139 -8.36 4.85 20.00
N VAL A 140 -8.47 3.59 20.42
CA VAL A 140 -8.12 2.43 19.59
C VAL A 140 -9.03 2.37 18.37
N ALA A 141 -10.34 2.50 18.55
CA ALA A 141 -11.31 2.51 17.45
C ALA A 141 -11.02 3.66 16.47
N LEU A 142 -10.75 4.87 16.98
CA LEU A 142 -10.39 6.01 16.13
C LEU A 142 -9.09 5.76 15.37
N ALA A 143 -8.06 5.20 16.01
CA ALA A 143 -6.79 4.87 15.38
C ALA A 143 -6.95 3.80 14.29
N VAL A 144 -7.74 2.76 14.55
CA VAL A 144 -8.07 1.69 13.57
C VAL A 144 -8.76 2.30 12.35
N ILE A 145 -9.81 3.08 12.56
CA ILE A 145 -10.57 3.72 11.47
C ILE A 145 -9.67 4.66 10.67
N ALA A 146 -8.91 5.53 11.34
CA ALA A 146 -8.02 6.46 10.68
C ALA A 146 -6.93 5.72 9.88
N PHE A 147 -6.29 4.72 10.48
CA PHE A 147 -5.30 3.89 9.79
C PHE A 147 -5.89 3.26 8.53
N SER A 148 -7.00 2.53 8.65
CA SER A 148 -7.62 1.83 7.51
C SER A 148 -8.04 2.77 6.39
N LEU A 149 -8.56 3.97 6.71
CA LEU A 149 -8.97 4.93 5.69
C LEU A 149 -7.76 5.57 5.00
N PHE A 150 -6.82 6.12 5.76
CA PHE A 150 -5.71 6.87 5.17
C PHE A 150 -4.64 5.96 4.55
N ASN A 151 -4.42 4.78 5.11
CA ASN A 151 -3.49 3.79 4.53
C ASN A 151 -4.02 3.27 3.19
N ALA A 152 -5.28 2.81 3.16
CA ALA A 152 -5.92 2.41 1.90
C ALA A 152 -5.92 3.55 0.87
N ALA A 153 -6.17 4.80 1.29
CA ALA A 153 -6.18 5.93 0.36
C ALA A 153 -4.79 6.14 -0.27
N LEU A 154 -3.73 6.08 0.55
CA LEU A 154 -2.36 6.23 0.10
C LEU A 154 -1.95 5.09 -0.84
N GLU A 155 -2.14 3.86 -0.40
CA GLU A 155 -1.69 2.69 -1.14
C GLU A 155 -2.48 2.49 -2.44
N GLU A 156 -3.79 2.65 -2.42
CA GLU A 156 -4.60 2.53 -3.64
C GLU A 156 -4.29 3.66 -4.63
N SER A 157 -4.07 4.89 -4.15
CA SER A 157 -3.67 5.99 -5.02
C SER A 157 -2.28 5.78 -5.62
N LEU A 158 -1.31 5.25 -4.86
CA LEU A 158 0.02 4.97 -5.36
C LEU A 158 0.01 3.79 -6.35
N PHE A 159 -0.51 2.64 -5.94
CA PHE A 159 -0.36 1.39 -6.70
C PHE A 159 -1.38 1.26 -7.83
N ARG A 160 -2.66 1.60 -7.58
CA ARG A 160 -3.76 1.41 -8.54
C ARG A 160 -4.08 2.70 -9.28
N GLY A 161 -3.82 3.83 -8.63
CA GLY A 161 -3.92 5.15 -9.23
C GLY A 161 -2.75 5.43 -10.14
N VAL A 162 -1.59 5.72 -9.58
CA VAL A 162 -0.42 6.14 -10.36
C VAL A 162 0.25 4.96 -11.07
N LEU A 163 0.76 3.99 -10.32
CA LEU A 163 1.62 2.94 -10.90
C LEU A 163 0.91 2.11 -11.98
N LEU A 164 -0.26 1.56 -11.68
CA LEU A 164 -1.02 0.74 -12.63
C LEU A 164 -1.46 1.54 -13.87
N ASP A 165 -2.00 2.75 -13.70
CA ASP A 165 -2.50 3.57 -14.81
C ASP A 165 -1.34 3.95 -15.75
N GLU A 166 -0.22 4.41 -15.20
CA GLU A 166 0.96 4.76 -16.00
C GLU A 166 1.58 3.54 -16.68
N MET A 167 1.75 2.42 -15.97
CA MET A 167 2.31 1.20 -16.56
C MET A 167 1.43 0.64 -17.67
N ALA A 168 0.10 0.76 -17.56
CA ALA A 168 -0.83 0.33 -18.59
C ALA A 168 -0.78 1.18 -19.87
N THR A 169 -0.14 2.37 -19.83
CA THR A 169 0.13 3.15 -21.05
C THR A 169 1.40 2.71 -21.78
N ILE A 170 2.33 2.05 -21.07
CA ILE A 170 3.64 1.61 -21.60
C ILE A 170 3.58 0.12 -21.99
N TRP A 171 2.87 -0.68 -21.20
CA TRP A 171 2.77 -2.13 -21.32
C TRP A 171 1.31 -2.59 -21.40
N SER A 172 1.10 -3.88 -21.70
CA SER A 172 -0.24 -4.45 -21.61
C SER A 172 -0.82 -4.34 -20.20
N VAL A 173 -2.15 -4.18 -20.09
CA VAL A 173 -2.85 -4.16 -18.79
C VAL A 173 -2.51 -5.38 -17.93
N ARG A 174 -2.39 -6.57 -18.54
CA ARG A 174 -1.98 -7.80 -17.83
C ARG A 174 -0.59 -7.67 -17.23
N ALA A 175 0.38 -7.17 -18.00
CA ALA A 175 1.73 -6.94 -17.48
C ALA A 175 1.72 -5.90 -16.36
N ALA A 176 1.00 -4.79 -16.54
CA ALA A 176 0.88 -3.75 -15.51
C ALA A 176 0.26 -4.29 -14.20
N LEU A 177 -0.77 -5.14 -14.29
CA LEU A 177 -1.38 -5.81 -13.14
C LEU A 177 -0.41 -6.71 -12.37
N ILE A 178 0.43 -7.46 -13.09
CA ILE A 178 1.43 -8.35 -12.50
C ILE A 178 2.52 -7.52 -11.82
N VAL A 179 3.10 -6.53 -12.54
CA VAL A 179 4.20 -5.72 -12.01
C VAL A 179 3.76 -4.91 -10.78
N GLN A 180 2.57 -4.27 -10.82
CA GLN A 180 2.08 -3.54 -9.64
C GLN A 180 1.79 -4.48 -8.46
N GLY A 181 1.30 -5.70 -8.72
CA GLY A 181 1.05 -6.69 -7.67
C GLY A 181 2.36 -7.14 -7.01
N VAL A 182 3.40 -7.44 -7.81
CA VAL A 182 4.73 -7.77 -7.30
C VAL A 182 5.32 -6.60 -6.51
N ALA A 183 5.24 -5.38 -7.03
CA ALA A 183 5.70 -4.19 -6.33
C ALA A 183 4.96 -3.99 -4.99
N PHE A 184 3.65 -4.17 -4.97
CA PHE A 184 2.84 -4.11 -3.75
C PHE A 184 3.32 -5.14 -2.71
N GLY A 185 3.53 -6.39 -3.14
CA GLY A 185 4.07 -7.44 -2.29
C GLY A 185 5.44 -7.09 -1.70
N LEU A 186 6.38 -6.63 -2.54
CA LEU A 186 7.73 -6.23 -2.11
C LEU A 186 7.69 -5.13 -1.04
N PHE A 187 6.82 -4.13 -1.19
CA PHE A 187 6.65 -3.07 -0.19
C PHE A 187 6.12 -3.60 1.15
N HIS A 188 5.50 -4.78 1.15
CA HIS A 188 4.96 -5.45 2.34
C HIS A 188 5.89 -6.51 2.93
N PHE A 189 7.15 -6.61 2.49
CA PHE A 189 8.09 -7.57 3.08
C PHE A 189 8.28 -7.36 4.59
N ASN A 190 8.26 -6.11 5.06
CA ASN A 190 8.30 -5.77 6.49
C ASN A 190 6.91 -5.41 7.04
N GLY A 191 5.84 -5.76 6.33
CA GLY A 191 4.46 -5.50 6.71
C GLY A 191 3.92 -6.50 7.73
N PHE A 192 2.60 -6.55 7.85
CA PHE A 192 1.90 -7.55 8.65
C PHE A 192 0.92 -8.30 7.75
N PRO A 193 1.15 -9.60 7.42
CA PRO A 193 2.24 -10.47 7.88
C PRO A 193 3.65 -10.03 7.44
N PRO A 194 4.73 -10.32 8.20
CA PRO A 194 6.09 -10.04 7.77
C PRO A 194 6.68 -11.16 6.89
N GLY A 195 7.79 -10.85 6.22
CA GLY A 195 8.62 -11.77 5.45
C GLY A 195 7.98 -12.23 4.13
N TRP A 196 8.47 -13.36 3.62
CA TRP A 196 8.06 -13.91 2.32
C TRP A 196 6.56 -14.24 2.26
N THR A 197 6.00 -14.76 3.35
CA THR A 197 4.56 -15.09 3.42
C THR A 197 3.71 -13.83 3.24
N GLY A 198 4.02 -12.77 3.98
CA GLY A 198 3.33 -11.49 3.85
C GLY A 198 3.52 -10.86 2.47
N MET A 199 4.74 -10.88 1.95
CA MET A 199 5.07 -10.39 0.62
C MET A 199 4.23 -11.07 -0.47
N VAL A 200 4.11 -12.40 -0.43
CA VAL A 200 3.32 -13.17 -1.40
C VAL A 200 1.82 -12.93 -1.22
N MET A 201 1.32 -12.96 0.02
CA MET A 201 -0.10 -12.71 0.33
C MET A 201 -0.52 -11.31 -0.15
N ALA A 202 0.26 -10.29 0.21
CA ALA A 202 0.04 -8.91 -0.22
C ALA A 202 0.13 -8.78 -1.74
N GLY A 203 1.10 -9.43 -2.39
CA GLY A 203 1.24 -9.35 -3.84
C GLY A 203 0.05 -9.96 -4.60
N VAL A 204 -0.42 -11.14 -4.18
CA VAL A 204 -1.62 -11.79 -4.75
C VAL A 204 -2.87 -10.95 -4.49
N TRP A 205 -3.04 -10.46 -3.26
CA TRP A 205 -4.13 -9.54 -2.91
C TRP A 205 -4.11 -8.28 -3.77
N GLY A 206 -2.94 -7.66 -3.89
CA GLY A 206 -2.74 -6.45 -4.67
C GLY A 206 -3.00 -6.65 -6.16
N TYR A 207 -2.72 -7.83 -6.71
CA TYR A 207 -3.14 -8.19 -8.07
C TYR A 207 -4.67 -8.13 -8.21
N PHE A 208 -5.43 -8.73 -7.28
CA PHE A 208 -6.89 -8.70 -7.33
C PHE A 208 -7.49 -7.30 -7.12
N LEU A 209 -6.89 -6.47 -6.27
CA LEU A 209 -7.27 -5.06 -6.16
C LEU A 209 -7.03 -4.29 -7.47
N GLY A 210 -5.92 -4.58 -8.16
CA GLY A 210 -5.68 -4.08 -9.51
C GLY A 210 -6.75 -4.53 -10.51
N VAL A 211 -7.18 -5.80 -10.46
CA VAL A 211 -8.27 -6.31 -11.30
C VAL A 211 -9.58 -5.57 -11.01
N LEU A 212 -9.91 -5.34 -9.73
CA LEU A 212 -11.07 -4.53 -9.35
C LEU A 212 -10.96 -3.13 -9.95
N ARG A 213 -9.83 -2.45 -9.83
CA ARG A 213 -9.60 -1.11 -10.41
C ARG A 213 -9.85 -1.10 -11.91
N VAL A 214 -9.27 -2.04 -12.66
CA VAL A 214 -9.43 -2.10 -14.13
C VAL A 214 -10.88 -2.35 -14.52
N ARG A 215 -11.56 -3.26 -13.82
CA ARG A 215 -12.94 -3.68 -14.14
C ARG A 215 -13.96 -2.61 -13.76
N SER A 216 -13.77 -1.92 -12.63
CA SER A 216 -14.64 -0.85 -12.17
C SER A 216 -14.32 0.50 -12.83
N ARG A 217 -13.13 0.63 -13.44
CA ARG A 217 -12.56 1.91 -13.91
C ARG A 217 -12.47 2.94 -12.77
N GLY A 218 -12.25 2.47 -11.54
CA GLY A 218 -12.44 3.26 -10.32
C GLY A 218 -11.68 2.79 -9.09
N LEU A 219 -11.34 3.72 -8.20
CA LEU A 219 -10.64 3.40 -6.95
C LEU A 219 -11.60 3.02 -5.82
N LEU A 220 -12.90 3.29 -5.93
CA LEU A 220 -13.84 3.07 -4.83
C LEU A 220 -13.88 1.61 -4.36
N LEU A 221 -14.03 0.66 -5.30
CA LEU A 221 -14.12 -0.76 -4.96
C LEU A 221 -12.83 -1.33 -4.36
N PRO A 222 -11.64 -1.14 -4.96
CA PRO A 222 -10.42 -1.61 -4.32
C PRO A 222 -10.13 -0.89 -3.00
N TYR A 223 -10.49 0.39 -2.86
CA TYR A 223 -10.39 1.14 -1.59
C TYR A 223 -11.24 0.52 -0.48
N ILE A 224 -12.51 0.20 -0.75
CA ILE A 224 -13.39 -0.48 0.22
C ILE A 224 -12.83 -1.87 0.60
N ALA A 225 -12.36 -2.64 -0.38
CA ALA A 225 -11.76 -3.94 -0.12
C ALA A 225 -10.51 -3.83 0.76
N HIS A 226 -9.67 -2.82 0.50
CA HIS A 226 -8.46 -2.53 1.25
C HIS A 226 -8.77 -2.15 2.70
N ILE A 227 -9.74 -1.25 2.94
CA ILE A 227 -10.20 -0.90 4.29
C ILE A 227 -10.56 -2.15 5.09
N GLY A 228 -11.24 -3.13 4.48
CA GLY A 228 -11.59 -4.39 5.14
C GLY A 228 -10.37 -5.23 5.54
N ALA A 229 -9.33 -5.25 4.71
CA ALA A 229 -8.07 -5.91 5.03
C ALA A 229 -7.35 -5.21 6.20
N ASP A 230 -7.21 -3.89 6.13
CA ASP A 230 -6.57 -3.09 7.19
C ASP A 230 -7.32 -3.19 8.52
N ALA A 231 -8.65 -3.14 8.48
CA ALA A 231 -9.47 -3.31 9.68
C ALA A 231 -9.27 -4.71 10.28
N THR A 232 -9.15 -5.75 9.45
CA THR A 232 -8.84 -7.10 9.94
C THR A 232 -7.47 -7.15 10.61
N ILE A 233 -6.44 -6.61 9.97
CA ILE A 233 -5.08 -6.53 10.54
C ILE A 233 -5.11 -5.80 11.88
N ALA A 234 -5.78 -4.65 11.93
CA ALA A 234 -5.89 -3.84 13.14
C ALA A 234 -6.64 -4.58 14.25
N VAL A 235 -7.71 -5.32 13.94
CA VAL A 235 -8.42 -6.17 14.91
C VAL A 235 -7.55 -7.32 15.39
N ILE A 236 -6.85 -8.05 14.51
CA ILE A 236 -5.95 -9.15 14.91
C ILE A 236 -4.89 -8.64 15.90
N THR A 237 -4.28 -7.50 15.57
CA THR A 237 -3.17 -6.91 16.34
C THR A 237 -3.64 -6.35 17.68
N VAL A 238 -4.78 -5.66 17.73
CA VAL A 238 -5.36 -5.08 18.96
C VAL A 238 -6.02 -6.15 19.83
N ALA A 239 -6.88 -7.00 19.26
CA ALA A 239 -7.64 -8.00 20.01
C ALA A 239 -6.77 -9.15 20.54
N GLY A 240 -5.51 -9.25 20.10
CA GLY A 240 -4.59 -10.28 20.59
C GLY A 240 -5.09 -11.68 20.26
N LEU A 241 -5.43 -11.92 18.98
CA LEU A 241 -5.68 -13.29 18.53
C LEU A 241 -4.40 -14.15 18.48
N SER A 242 -3.24 -13.56 18.83
CA SER A 242 -2.08 -14.26 19.39
C SER A 242 -2.47 -14.84 20.75
N GLY A 243 -2.66 -16.16 20.79
CA GLY A 243 -3.32 -16.83 21.91
C GLY A 243 -2.57 -16.64 23.24
N PRO A 244 -3.27 -16.65 24.38
CA PRO A 244 -2.65 -16.95 25.65
C PRO A 244 -2.40 -18.46 25.70
N HIS A 245 -1.21 -18.87 25.31
CA HIS A 245 -0.80 -20.28 25.34
C HIS A 245 0.49 -20.40 26.17
N TRP A 246 0.25 -20.69 27.47
CA TRP A 246 1.06 -21.38 28.48
C TRP A 246 2.37 -20.74 28.96
#